data_AF-A0A9D9PMM2-F1
#
_entry.id   AF-A0A9D9PMM2-F1
#
_cell.length_a   1.000
_cell.length_b   1.000
_cell.length_c   1.000
_cell.angle_alpha   90.00
_cell.angle_beta   90.00
_cell.angle_gamma   90.00
#
_symmetry.space_group_name_H-M   'P 1'
#
loop_
_entity.id
_entity.type
_entity.pdbx_description
1 polymer ?
#
loop_
_entity_poly.entity_id
_entity_poly.type
_entity_poly.pdbx_seq_one_letter_code
_entity_poly.pdbx_strand_id
1 'polypeptide(L)'
;EGFIRTTHAATINDTFWMKNDKETLTWNQVSLYCNQFTDTISRLAFEGVGLYVTDFSSTSPELACEGSFRKCFRKEDEAGEFGSDIFIYKRGNEFGAGLEPYCEMLASEIASHISPDNYVKYDTVKLHEKLASRCNLFTDEMYGYASFSKIMKARGLQDVFDYFETIGSSQSFREMLVIDSLCFNQDRHSGNYGVLFDNDTMEVKKMAPVFDLNLSLLPYVSMSDFENIGDKLYEYAPVLGDDFTRLGQMAVNDVLRDRVKDMKDFSFTFRGDDIFTPERVNSLETIVRKQAEAILSPDVLHTKDVFFSQNAVNEEQFNDEVSKAVKRFNLFADAVENADLDENILISECVSSDTFQYIFELNSYELTVDFLKRKIIITDDRMNEITPDELQISEPVVYDLYNMILSMFSNIDRY
;
A
#
# COMPACT_ATOMS: atom_id res chain seq x y z
N GLU A 1 -31.22 14.61 -9.34
CA GLU A 1 -32.33 15.31 -8.63
C GLU A 1 -33.01 14.45 -7.58
N GLY A 2 -33.44 13.20 -7.89
CA GLY A 2 -34.11 12.32 -6.92
C GLY A 2 -33.29 11.99 -5.67
N PHE A 3 -31.97 11.75 -5.81
CA PHE A 3 -31.08 11.45 -4.68
C PHE A 3 -31.08 12.54 -3.60
N ILE A 4 -30.79 13.79 -3.99
CA ILE A 4 -30.74 14.93 -3.06
C ILE A 4 -32.10 15.17 -2.39
N ARG A 5 -33.21 15.00 -3.13
CA ARG A 5 -34.56 15.12 -2.56
C ARG A 5 -34.87 14.05 -1.51
N THR A 6 -34.26 12.86 -1.63
CA THR A 6 -34.50 11.75 -0.68
C THR A 6 -33.55 11.80 0.51
N THR A 7 -32.28 12.13 0.29
CA THR A 7 -31.23 12.04 1.33
C THR A 7 -30.91 13.38 1.97
N HIS A 8 -31.37 14.49 1.39
CA HIS A 8 -30.95 15.84 1.74
C HIS A 8 -29.42 16.05 1.68
N ALA A 9 -28.70 15.15 0.99
CA ALA A 9 -27.25 15.06 1.04
C ALA A 9 -26.66 15.01 2.46
N ALA A 10 -27.47 14.63 3.47
CA ALA A 10 -27.00 14.47 4.84
C ALA A 10 -26.02 13.30 4.91
N THR A 11 -24.97 13.47 5.71
CA THR A 11 -23.93 12.46 5.91
C THR A 11 -23.74 12.19 7.39
N ILE A 12 -23.04 11.10 7.72
CA ILE A 12 -22.63 10.82 9.09
C ILE A 12 -21.25 11.40 9.42
N ASN A 13 -20.66 12.17 8.50
CA ASN A 13 -19.38 12.83 8.75
C ASN A 13 -19.57 14.23 9.33
N ASP A 14 -20.72 14.87 9.16
CA ASP A 14 -20.95 16.28 9.53
C ASP A 14 -22.44 16.58 9.69
N THR A 15 -22.80 17.82 9.98
CA THR A 15 -24.19 18.29 10.01
C THR A 15 -24.59 19.08 8.77
N PHE A 16 -23.89 18.91 7.65
CA PHE A 16 -24.25 19.57 6.41
C PHE A 16 -25.36 18.83 5.69
N TRP A 17 -26.33 19.60 5.21
CA TRP A 17 -27.48 19.09 4.49
C TRP A 17 -28.07 20.18 3.61
N MET A 18 -28.89 19.76 2.65
CA MET A 18 -29.55 20.65 1.70
C MET A 18 -31.04 20.37 1.67
N LYS A 19 -31.81 21.45 1.49
CA LYS A 19 -33.25 21.38 1.23
C LYS A 19 -33.65 22.36 0.16
N ASN A 20 -34.78 22.09 -0.47
CA ASN A 20 -35.42 23.04 -1.36
C ASN A 20 -35.93 24.25 -0.56
N ASP A 21 -35.99 25.41 -1.20
CA ASP A 21 -36.52 26.66 -0.65
C ASP A 21 -37.97 26.55 -0.15
N LYS A 22 -38.75 25.65 -0.76
CA LYS A 22 -40.14 25.36 -0.40
C LYS A 22 -40.30 24.36 0.74
N GLU A 23 -39.23 23.68 1.16
CA GLU A 23 -39.27 22.67 2.22
C GLU A 23 -39.16 23.32 3.60
N THR A 24 -40.11 22.97 4.48
CA THR A 24 -40.14 23.43 5.88
C THR A 24 -39.36 22.52 6.82
N LEU A 25 -38.63 21.53 6.28
CA LEU A 25 -37.80 20.62 7.05
C LEU A 25 -36.78 21.38 7.90
N THR A 26 -36.47 20.81 9.06
CA THR A 26 -35.48 21.28 10.03
C THR A 26 -34.39 20.22 10.21
N TRP A 27 -33.23 20.62 10.72
CA TRP A 27 -32.12 19.69 10.97
C TRP A 27 -32.56 18.51 11.86
N ASN A 28 -33.29 18.77 12.94
CA ASN A 28 -33.79 17.72 13.83
C ASN A 28 -34.63 16.64 13.11
N GLN A 29 -35.26 16.97 11.98
CA GLN A 29 -36.06 16.03 11.20
C GLN A 29 -35.25 15.22 10.18
N VAL A 30 -34.03 15.65 9.86
CA VAL A 30 -33.14 14.99 8.87
C VAL A 30 -31.87 14.41 9.49
N SER A 31 -31.52 14.83 10.71
CA SER A 31 -30.29 14.44 11.41
C SER A 31 -30.17 12.93 11.48
N LEU A 32 -29.08 12.39 10.90
CA LEU A 32 -28.75 10.97 10.99
C LEU A 32 -28.27 10.57 12.39
N TYR A 33 -27.87 11.54 13.21
CA TYR A 33 -27.46 11.33 14.60
C TYR A 33 -28.68 11.15 15.51
N CYS A 34 -29.73 11.95 15.34
CA CYS A 34 -30.91 11.89 16.22
C CYS A 34 -31.97 10.87 15.80
N ASN A 35 -32.11 10.63 14.49
CA ASN A 35 -33.23 9.86 13.96
C ASN A 35 -32.85 8.39 13.70
N GLN A 36 -33.83 7.50 13.83
CA GLN A 36 -33.67 6.10 13.44
C GLN A 36 -33.42 5.99 11.93
N PHE A 37 -32.53 5.07 11.53
CA PHE A 37 -32.32 4.79 10.12
C PHE A 37 -33.60 4.19 9.52
N THR A 38 -34.19 4.86 8.53
CA THR A 38 -35.39 4.36 7.87
C THR A 38 -35.07 3.12 7.03
N ASP A 39 -36.01 2.18 6.90
CA ASP A 39 -35.81 0.94 6.09
C ASP A 39 -35.40 1.24 4.65
N THR A 40 -35.78 2.38 4.08
CA THR A 40 -35.39 2.81 2.72
C THR A 40 -33.96 3.34 2.65
N ILE A 41 -33.53 4.17 3.61
CA ILE A 41 -32.13 4.65 3.74
C ILE A 41 -31.23 3.46 4.06
N SER A 42 -31.63 2.63 5.01
CA SER A 42 -31.02 1.35 5.29
C SER A 42 -31.06 0.42 4.07
N ARG A 43 -32.07 0.31 3.22
CA ARG A 43 -31.97 -0.64 2.07
C ARG A 43 -30.99 -0.18 1.00
N LEU A 44 -31.00 1.12 0.71
CA LEU A 44 -30.48 1.65 -0.55
C LEU A 44 -28.99 1.47 -0.77
N ALA A 45 -28.22 1.21 0.25
CA ALA A 45 -26.80 1.33 0.09
C ALA A 45 -25.98 0.00 0.18
N PHE A 46 -26.59 -1.19 0.38
CA PHE A 46 -25.93 -2.47 0.88
C PHE A 46 -25.97 -3.48 -0.17
N GLU A 47 -27.09 -3.40 -0.82
CA GLU A 47 -27.28 -3.57 -2.22
C GLU A 47 -26.24 -2.76 -3.04
N GLY A 48 -25.74 -1.59 -2.59
CA GLY A 48 -24.70 -0.82 -3.29
C GLY A 48 -25.13 -0.38 -4.70
N VAL A 49 -26.43 -0.17 -4.92
CA VAL A 49 -27.00 -0.01 -6.26
C VAL A 49 -27.27 1.46 -6.57
N GLY A 50 -26.54 1.99 -7.56
CA GLY A 50 -27.05 3.06 -8.39
C GLY A 50 -28.33 2.60 -9.09
N LEU A 51 -29.48 3.14 -8.67
CA LEU A 51 -30.79 3.13 -9.33
C LEU A 51 -30.97 2.15 -10.51
N TYR A 52 -31.26 0.86 -10.28
CA TYR A 52 -32.14 0.08 -11.17
C TYR A 52 -32.92 -0.98 -10.39
N VAL A 53 -34.23 -0.98 -10.62
CA VAL A 53 -35.28 -1.85 -10.06
C VAL A 53 -35.05 -3.33 -10.45
N THR A 54 -35.14 -4.30 -9.51
CA THR A 54 -36.13 -5.42 -9.39
C THR A 54 -35.59 -6.55 -8.46
N ASP A 55 -36.43 -7.00 -7.53
CA ASP A 55 -36.51 -8.32 -6.86
C ASP A 55 -35.42 -8.88 -5.89
N PHE A 56 -35.89 -8.98 -4.63
CA PHE A 56 -35.68 -9.97 -3.56
C PHE A 56 -34.32 -10.25 -2.87
N SER A 57 -34.40 -10.01 -1.55
CA SER A 57 -33.89 -10.75 -0.40
C SER A 57 -32.45 -10.48 0.09
N SER A 58 -32.47 -9.74 1.21
CA SER A 58 -31.51 -9.69 2.33
C SER A 58 -30.32 -8.73 2.23
N THR A 59 -30.52 -7.60 2.94
CA THR A 59 -29.61 -6.81 3.83
C THR A 59 -29.10 -5.45 3.28
N SER A 60 -28.81 -4.45 4.18
CA SER A 60 -29.07 -2.95 4.15
C SER A 60 -27.93 -1.97 4.69
N PRO A 61 -27.62 -0.68 4.25
CA PRO A 61 -26.60 0.27 4.79
C PRO A 61 -26.52 1.82 4.38
N GLU A 62 -25.26 2.38 4.36
CA GLU A 62 -24.41 3.28 3.51
C GLU A 62 -24.85 4.51 2.67
N LEU A 63 -25.12 5.65 3.31
CA LEU A 63 -24.95 6.94 2.64
C LEU A 63 -23.76 7.70 3.25
N ALA A 64 -22.73 7.89 2.42
CA ALA A 64 -21.63 8.87 2.54
C ALA A 64 -20.29 8.49 3.19
N CYS A 65 -19.89 7.21 3.21
CA CYS A 65 -18.49 6.89 3.49
C CYS A 65 -17.70 6.57 2.21
N GLU A 66 -16.56 7.22 2.04
CA GLU A 66 -15.57 6.88 1.02
C GLU A 66 -14.97 5.50 1.34
N GLY A 67 -14.73 4.65 0.33
CA GLY A 67 -14.08 3.34 0.50
C GLY A 67 -14.63 2.24 -0.41
N SER A 68 -13.87 1.16 -0.59
CA SER A 68 -14.18 0.04 -1.51
C SER A 68 -14.88 -1.16 -0.86
N PHE A 69 -14.83 -1.26 0.48
CA PHE A 69 -15.41 -2.36 1.24
C PHE A 69 -16.86 -2.09 1.63
N ARG A 70 -17.71 -3.12 1.55
CA ARG A 70 -19.12 -3.03 1.92
C ARG A 70 -19.24 -2.73 3.41
N LYS A 71 -19.90 -1.62 3.75
CA LYS A 71 -20.14 -1.24 5.14
C LYS A 71 -21.58 -0.79 5.37
N CYS A 72 -22.05 -0.83 6.60
CA CYS A 72 -23.39 -0.38 6.99
C CYS A 72 -23.38 0.33 8.34
N PHE A 73 -24.37 1.19 8.57
CA PHE A 73 -24.58 1.88 9.83
C PHE A 73 -25.77 1.27 10.55
N ARG A 74 -25.63 1.08 11.86
CA ARG A 74 -26.74 0.64 12.72
C ARG A 74 -26.72 1.45 14.00
N LYS A 75 -27.92 1.82 14.46
CA LYS A 75 -28.10 2.28 15.84
C LYS A 75 -28.23 1.06 16.75
N GLU A 76 -27.57 1.14 17.88
CA GLU A 76 -27.62 0.16 18.95
C GLU A 76 -28.20 0.78 20.21
N ASP A 77 -28.66 -0.04 21.15
CA ASP A 77 -29.34 0.46 22.36
C ASP A 77 -28.37 1.16 23.34
N GLU A 78 -27.08 0.81 23.27
CA GLU A 78 -26.03 1.35 24.13
C GLU A 78 -25.03 2.17 23.31
N ALA A 79 -24.62 3.32 23.86
CA ALA A 79 -23.57 4.13 23.28
C ALA A 79 -22.20 3.47 23.41
N GLY A 80 -21.35 3.61 22.40
CA GLY A 80 -19.97 3.12 22.41
C GLY A 80 -18.98 4.09 23.05
N GLU A 81 -17.69 3.83 22.84
CA GLU A 81 -16.58 4.57 23.46
C GLU A 81 -16.51 6.06 23.08
N PHE A 82 -17.05 6.44 21.91
CA PHE A 82 -17.17 7.83 21.48
C PHE A 82 -18.49 8.49 21.91
N GLY A 83 -19.32 7.80 22.71
CA GLY A 83 -20.61 8.31 23.17
C GLY A 83 -21.72 8.29 22.11
N SER A 84 -21.46 7.72 20.93
CA SER A 84 -22.46 7.54 19.87
C SER A 84 -23.19 6.21 20.01
N ASP A 85 -24.50 6.19 19.76
CA ASP A 85 -25.29 4.95 19.60
C ASP A 85 -25.17 4.37 18.17
N ILE A 86 -24.41 5.02 17.29
CA ILE A 86 -24.23 4.60 15.90
C ILE A 86 -22.94 3.79 15.77
N PHE A 87 -23.06 2.63 15.14
CA PHE A 87 -21.96 1.72 14.84
C PHE A 87 -21.84 1.47 13.35
N ILE A 88 -20.60 1.35 12.91
CA ILE A 88 -20.24 1.02 11.53
C ILE A 88 -19.84 -0.45 11.50
N TYR A 89 -20.42 -1.19 10.57
CA TYR A 89 -20.11 -2.59 10.33
C TYR A 89 -19.47 -2.70 8.95
N LYS A 90 -18.27 -3.27 8.84
CA LYS A 90 -17.54 -3.38 7.56
C LYS A 90 -17.20 -4.82 7.26
N ARG A 91 -17.45 -5.25 6.03
CA ARG A 91 -17.20 -6.62 5.58
C ARG A 91 -15.86 -6.71 4.87
N GLY A 92 -15.21 -7.86 5.01
CA GLY A 92 -14.05 -8.22 4.19
C GLY A 92 -14.43 -8.49 2.74
N ASN A 93 -13.42 -8.69 1.89
CA ASN A 93 -13.65 -9.04 0.50
C ASN A 93 -14.21 -10.47 0.39
N GLU A 94 -15.46 -10.60 -0.06
CA GLU A 94 -16.14 -11.90 -0.22
C GLU A 94 -15.49 -12.80 -1.27
N PHE A 95 -14.72 -12.23 -2.21
CA PHE A 95 -14.04 -12.97 -3.27
C PHE A 95 -12.55 -13.21 -2.96
N GLY A 96 -12.07 -12.75 -1.80
CA GLY A 96 -10.71 -12.93 -1.30
C GLY A 96 -10.66 -13.81 -0.05
N ALA A 97 -9.59 -13.66 0.72
CA ALA A 97 -9.41 -14.40 1.98
C ALA A 97 -10.43 -14.02 3.07
N GLY A 98 -11.05 -12.82 2.96
CA GLY A 98 -12.08 -12.35 3.90
C GLY A 98 -11.56 -12.08 5.32
N LEU A 99 -10.24 -11.95 5.50
CA LEU A 99 -9.58 -11.79 6.80
C LEU A 99 -9.51 -10.35 7.29
N GLU A 100 -9.90 -9.38 6.46
CA GLU A 100 -9.80 -7.94 6.77
C GLU A 100 -10.51 -7.55 8.07
N PRO A 101 -11.69 -8.11 8.43
CA PRO A 101 -12.31 -7.85 9.72
C PRO A 101 -11.47 -8.25 10.94
N TYR A 102 -10.77 -9.39 10.87
CA TYR A 102 -9.85 -9.81 11.94
C TYR A 102 -8.65 -8.88 12.01
N CYS A 103 -8.07 -8.56 10.85
CA CYS A 103 -6.94 -7.63 10.77
C CYS A 103 -7.28 -6.25 11.32
N GLU A 104 -8.49 -5.73 11.07
CA GLU A 104 -8.94 -4.44 11.61
C GLU A 104 -9.08 -4.48 13.13
N MET A 105 -9.68 -5.54 13.69
CA MET A 105 -9.75 -5.78 15.15
C MET A 105 -8.34 -5.84 15.77
N LEU A 106 -7.47 -6.71 15.23
CA LEU A 106 -6.12 -6.91 15.76
C LEU A 106 -5.26 -5.66 15.66
N ALA A 107 -5.31 -4.95 14.53
CA ALA A 107 -4.57 -3.70 14.36
C ALA A 107 -5.09 -2.60 15.29
N SER A 108 -6.39 -2.58 15.61
CA SER A 108 -6.95 -1.66 16.62
C SER A 108 -6.44 -1.96 18.03
N GLU A 109 -6.12 -3.23 18.33
CA GLU A 109 -5.49 -3.60 19.59
C GLU A 109 -4.08 -3.00 19.69
N ILE A 110 -3.27 -3.11 18.62
CA ILE A 110 -1.96 -2.42 18.54
C ILE A 110 -2.12 -0.91 18.67
N ALA A 111 -3.12 -0.33 18.00
CA ALA A 111 -3.41 1.10 18.08
C ALA A 111 -3.74 1.54 19.52
N SER A 112 -4.44 0.71 20.30
CA SER A 112 -4.73 1.01 21.71
C SER A 112 -3.48 1.11 22.59
N HIS A 113 -2.41 0.40 22.26
CA HIS A 113 -1.13 0.49 22.97
C HIS A 113 -0.32 1.73 22.58
N ILE A 114 -0.31 2.05 21.28
CA ILE A 114 0.52 3.15 20.75
C ILE A 114 -0.18 4.51 20.87
N SER A 115 -1.49 4.56 20.71
CA SER A 115 -2.33 5.77 20.65
C SER A 115 -3.57 5.62 21.57
N PRO A 116 -3.41 5.37 22.88
CA PRO A 116 -4.52 5.03 23.77
C PRO A 116 -5.65 6.07 23.82
N ASP A 117 -5.34 7.34 23.51
CA ASP A 117 -6.30 8.45 23.56
C ASP A 117 -6.85 8.85 22.18
N ASN A 118 -6.37 8.25 21.08
CA ASN A 118 -6.73 8.65 19.72
C ASN A 118 -6.71 7.49 18.71
N TYR A 119 -7.54 6.47 18.95
CA TYR A 119 -7.77 5.33 18.04
C TYR A 119 -9.24 4.93 18.05
N VAL A 120 -9.70 4.26 16.97
CA VAL A 120 -11.00 3.61 16.92
C VAL A 120 -10.84 2.15 17.29
N LYS A 121 -11.57 1.66 18.28
CA LYS A 121 -11.63 0.23 18.61
C LYS A 121 -12.52 -0.52 17.61
N TYR A 122 -12.06 -1.69 17.21
CA TYR A 122 -12.81 -2.61 16.38
C TYR A 122 -13.01 -3.95 17.07
N ASP A 123 -14.19 -4.53 16.91
CA ASP A 123 -14.50 -5.91 17.28
C ASP A 123 -14.90 -6.71 16.04
N THR A 124 -14.65 -8.02 16.03
CA THR A 124 -15.25 -8.91 15.02
C THR A 124 -16.64 -9.38 15.44
N VAL A 125 -17.59 -9.34 14.52
CA VAL A 125 -18.97 -9.78 14.73
C VAL A 125 -19.48 -10.61 13.56
N LYS A 126 -20.55 -11.38 13.78
CA LYS A 126 -21.33 -12.00 12.70
C LYS A 126 -22.58 -11.17 12.46
N LEU A 127 -22.63 -10.51 11.31
CA LEU A 127 -23.80 -9.79 10.84
C LEU A 127 -24.45 -10.60 9.71
N HIS A 128 -25.66 -11.12 9.93
CA HIS A 128 -26.36 -12.00 8.98
C HIS A 128 -25.52 -13.21 8.55
N GLU A 129 -24.95 -13.92 9.54
CA GLU A 129 -24.05 -15.07 9.35
C GLU A 129 -22.74 -14.77 8.61
N LYS A 130 -22.45 -13.50 8.32
CA LYS A 130 -21.25 -13.06 7.63
C LYS A 130 -20.33 -12.30 8.59
N LEU A 131 -19.04 -12.59 8.51
CA LEU A 131 -18.03 -11.88 9.29
C LEU A 131 -17.99 -10.40 8.89
N ALA A 132 -17.94 -9.54 9.89
CA ALA A 132 -17.75 -8.11 9.75
C ALA A 132 -16.92 -7.57 10.94
N SER A 133 -16.21 -6.47 10.73
CA SER A 133 -15.71 -5.63 11.80
C SER A 133 -16.81 -4.67 12.23
N ARG A 134 -16.79 -4.27 13.50
CA ARG A 134 -17.73 -3.32 14.10
C ARG A 134 -16.93 -2.26 14.85
N CYS A 135 -17.22 -0.99 14.61
CA CYS A 135 -16.66 0.13 15.39
C CYS A 135 -17.70 1.19 15.73
N ASN A 136 -17.44 1.97 16.77
CA ASN A 136 -18.30 3.07 17.17
C ASN A 136 -17.99 4.33 16.35
N LEU A 137 -19.03 5.07 15.97
CA LEU A 137 -18.90 6.31 15.22
C LEU A 137 -18.26 7.40 16.10
N PHE A 138 -17.21 8.05 15.60
CA PHE A 138 -16.47 9.09 16.32
C PHE A 138 -16.91 10.54 15.98
N THR A 139 -17.90 10.71 15.09
CA THR A 139 -18.53 11.99 14.76
C THR A 139 -19.88 12.12 15.46
N ASP A 140 -20.29 13.37 15.69
CA ASP A 140 -21.58 13.70 16.30
C ASP A 140 -22.10 15.05 15.76
N GLU A 141 -23.16 15.58 16.38
CA GLU A 141 -23.73 16.87 15.95
C GLU A 141 -22.78 18.06 16.20
N MET A 142 -21.85 17.94 17.16
CA MET A 142 -20.88 18.99 17.48
C MET A 142 -19.62 18.90 16.61
N TYR A 143 -19.12 17.69 16.37
CA TYR A 143 -17.86 17.45 15.68
C TYR A 143 -18.05 16.62 14.41
N GLY A 144 -17.66 17.22 13.28
CA GLY A 144 -17.58 16.58 11.99
C GLY A 144 -16.17 16.07 11.65
N TYR A 145 -16.05 15.27 10.59
CA TYR A 145 -14.83 14.68 10.06
C TYR A 145 -14.58 15.13 8.62
N ALA A 146 -13.36 15.61 8.37
CA ALA A 146 -12.87 15.87 7.02
C ALA A 146 -11.62 15.02 6.74
N SER A 147 -11.67 14.19 5.71
CA SER A 147 -10.51 13.46 5.21
C SER A 147 -9.43 14.42 4.72
N PHE A 148 -8.17 14.03 4.89
CA PHE A 148 -7.03 14.88 4.53
C PHE A 148 -7.02 15.23 3.03
N SER A 149 -7.55 14.35 2.18
CA SER A 149 -7.75 14.56 0.74
C SER A 149 -8.58 15.81 0.41
N LYS A 150 -9.49 16.21 1.32
CA LYS A 150 -10.34 17.41 1.20
C LYS A 150 -9.66 18.68 1.71
N ILE A 151 -8.62 18.52 2.53
CA ILE A 151 -7.91 19.62 3.19
C ILE A 151 -6.78 20.12 2.29
N MET A 152 -5.92 19.20 1.84
CA MET A 152 -4.67 19.55 1.17
C MET A 152 -4.28 18.47 0.16
N LYS A 153 -3.74 18.91 -0.98
CA LYS A 153 -2.98 18.05 -1.88
C LYS A 153 -1.51 18.03 -1.44
N ALA A 154 -1.17 17.14 -0.51
CA ALA A 154 0.21 17.00 -0.05
C ALA A 154 1.09 16.36 -1.13
N ARG A 155 2.36 16.79 -1.21
CA ARG A 155 3.35 16.21 -2.14
C ARG A 155 4.16 15.07 -1.51
N GLY A 156 4.07 14.91 -0.20
CA GLY A 156 4.78 13.86 0.54
C GLY A 156 4.57 13.98 2.05
N LEU A 157 5.23 13.09 2.78
CA LEU A 157 5.10 12.95 4.24
C LEU A 157 5.33 14.26 5.01
N GLN A 158 6.31 15.07 4.61
CA GLN A 158 6.65 16.32 5.30
C GLN A 158 5.52 17.35 5.25
N ASP A 159 4.86 17.53 4.09
CA ASP A 159 3.74 18.46 3.94
C ASP A 159 2.59 18.07 4.91
N VAL A 160 2.36 16.77 5.11
CA VAL A 160 1.34 16.24 6.04
C VAL A 160 1.74 16.47 7.49
N PHE A 161 3.01 16.20 7.84
CA PHE A 161 3.55 16.45 9.18
C PHE A 161 3.42 17.93 9.55
N ASP A 162 3.84 18.82 8.65
CA ASP A 162 3.81 20.27 8.89
C ASP A 162 2.38 20.77 9.13
N TYR A 163 1.39 20.26 8.37
CA TYR A 163 0.00 20.58 8.62
C TYR A 163 -0.45 20.16 10.03
N PHE A 164 -0.20 18.90 10.42
CA PHE A 164 -0.60 18.42 11.74
C PHE A 164 0.14 19.12 12.87
N GLU A 165 1.38 19.58 12.64
CA GLU A 165 2.11 20.45 13.57
C GLU A 165 1.37 21.80 13.75
N THR A 166 0.88 22.43 12.67
CA THR A 166 0.18 23.72 12.77
C THR A 166 -1.10 23.69 13.60
N ILE A 167 -1.77 22.53 13.66
CA ILE A 167 -2.98 22.31 14.47
C ILE A 167 -2.68 21.57 15.80
N GLY A 168 -1.41 21.47 16.20
CA GLY A 168 -1.00 20.86 17.47
C GLY A 168 -1.26 19.36 17.58
N SER A 169 -1.38 18.65 16.45
CA SER A 169 -1.70 17.21 16.36
C SER A 169 -0.56 16.38 15.77
N SER A 170 0.67 16.90 15.71
CA SER A 170 1.82 16.16 15.18
C SER A 170 2.16 14.90 16.00
N GLN A 171 1.85 14.89 17.30
CA GLN A 171 1.97 13.69 18.13
C GLN A 171 1.03 12.58 17.65
N SER A 172 -0.25 12.88 17.42
CA SER A 172 -1.22 11.91 16.88
C SER A 172 -0.86 11.43 15.48
N PHE A 173 -0.23 12.29 14.68
CA PHE A 173 0.30 11.89 13.39
C PHE A 173 1.47 10.90 13.54
N ARG A 174 2.42 11.16 14.44
CA ARG A 174 3.51 10.22 14.75
C ARG A 174 2.99 8.87 15.28
N GLU A 175 1.99 8.91 16.15
CA GLU A 175 1.30 7.71 16.65
C GLU A 175 0.76 6.85 15.50
N MET A 176 0.06 7.47 14.55
CA MET A 176 -0.43 6.79 13.34
C MET A 176 0.69 6.15 12.52
N LEU A 177 1.81 6.87 12.29
CA LEU A 177 2.94 6.33 11.52
C LEU A 177 3.60 5.14 12.22
N VAL A 178 3.71 5.16 13.56
CA VAL A 178 4.21 4.03 14.33
C VAL A 178 3.25 2.83 14.26
N ILE A 179 1.94 3.07 14.33
CA ILE A 179 0.94 2.01 14.14
C ILE A 179 1.06 1.40 12.75
N ASP A 180 1.12 2.23 11.70
CA ASP A 180 1.25 1.75 10.32
C ASP A 180 2.54 0.96 10.09
N SER A 181 3.64 1.36 10.75
CA SER A 181 4.92 0.64 10.73
C SER A 181 4.82 -0.73 11.42
N LEU A 182 4.25 -0.80 12.63
CA LEU A 182 4.10 -2.05 13.38
C LEU A 182 3.14 -3.03 12.69
N CYS A 183 2.11 -2.49 12.04
CA CYS A 183 1.06 -3.27 11.42
C CYS A 183 1.26 -3.50 9.92
N PHE A 184 2.31 -2.95 9.29
CA PHE A 184 2.55 -3.02 7.85
C PHE A 184 1.33 -2.55 7.02
N ASN A 185 0.77 -1.39 7.38
CA ASN A 185 -0.43 -0.87 6.74
C ASN A 185 -0.13 -0.30 5.35
N GLN A 186 -0.63 -0.96 4.31
CA GLN A 186 -0.38 -0.61 2.91
C GLN A 186 -1.40 0.40 2.34
N ASP A 187 -2.41 0.81 3.12
CA ASP A 187 -3.54 1.56 2.59
C ASP A 187 -3.81 2.87 3.36
N ARG A 188 -2.76 3.49 3.94
CA ARG A 188 -2.86 4.83 4.56
C ARG A 188 -2.92 5.96 3.52
N HIS A 189 -3.87 5.90 2.59
CA HIS A 189 -4.12 7.00 1.67
C HIS A 189 -4.80 8.20 2.38
N SER A 190 -4.80 9.38 1.76
CA SER A 190 -5.34 10.62 2.34
C SER A 190 -6.85 10.63 2.62
N GLY A 191 -7.56 9.53 2.34
CA GLY A 191 -8.94 9.30 2.75
C GLY A 191 -9.05 8.65 4.14
N ASN A 192 -8.01 7.92 4.57
CA ASN A 192 -7.95 7.10 5.78
C ASN A 192 -7.28 7.81 6.96
N TYR A 193 -7.19 9.14 6.90
CA TYR A 193 -6.83 10.03 8.00
C TYR A 193 -7.32 11.44 7.67
N GLY A 194 -7.40 12.30 8.69
CA GLY A 194 -7.96 13.63 8.52
C GLY A 194 -8.09 14.38 9.83
N VAL A 195 -9.06 15.28 9.92
CA VAL A 195 -9.29 16.12 11.11
C VAL A 195 -10.72 16.05 11.58
N LEU A 196 -10.90 16.26 12.89
CA LEU A 196 -12.18 16.65 13.45
C LEU A 196 -12.31 18.18 13.43
N PHE A 197 -13.48 18.67 13.07
CA PHE A 197 -13.81 20.09 13.06
C PHE A 197 -15.15 20.34 13.76
N ASP A 198 -15.32 21.53 14.29
CA ASP A 198 -16.59 21.95 14.88
C ASP A 198 -17.60 22.30 13.77
N ASN A 199 -18.76 21.64 13.78
CA ASN A 199 -19.74 21.74 12.69
C ASN A 199 -20.34 23.14 12.51
N ASP A 200 -20.46 23.92 13.60
CA ASP A 200 -21.05 25.26 13.57
C ASP A 200 -20.06 26.31 13.05
N THR A 201 -18.78 26.17 13.44
CA THR A 201 -17.74 27.18 13.21
C THR A 201 -16.77 26.83 12.09
N MET A 202 -16.73 25.56 11.68
CA MET A 202 -15.73 25.00 10.76
C MET A 202 -14.29 25.08 11.26
N GLU A 203 -14.10 25.31 12.56
CA GLU A 203 -12.79 25.36 13.16
C GLU A 203 -12.23 23.94 13.30
N VAL A 204 -11.07 23.69 12.69
CA VAL A 204 -10.32 22.44 12.85
C VAL A 204 -9.84 22.32 14.29
N LYS A 205 -10.15 21.20 14.94
CA LYS A 205 -9.86 20.98 16.37
C LYS A 205 -8.62 20.13 16.60
N LYS A 206 -8.54 18.98 15.94
CA LYS A 206 -7.43 18.02 16.07
C LYS A 206 -7.45 17.00 14.94
N MET A 207 -6.40 16.20 14.85
CA MET A 207 -6.41 14.99 14.02
C MET A 207 -7.52 14.03 14.47
N ALA A 208 -8.16 13.36 13.51
CA ALA A 208 -9.13 12.31 13.80
C ALA A 208 -8.44 11.09 14.46
N PRO A 209 -9.18 10.25 15.21
CA PRO A 209 -8.67 8.97 15.72
C PRO A 209 -8.07 8.12 14.59
N VAL A 210 -7.11 7.25 14.90
CA VAL A 210 -6.61 6.29 13.90
C VAL A 210 -7.70 5.26 13.62
N PHE A 211 -8.12 5.16 12.36
CA PHE A 211 -9.17 4.25 11.89
C PHE A 211 -8.77 3.61 10.54
N ASP A 212 -9.64 2.74 10.00
CA ASP A 212 -9.46 2.07 8.70
C ASP A 212 -8.12 1.31 8.62
N LEU A 213 -8.03 0.23 9.40
CA LEU A 213 -6.84 -0.61 9.53
C LEU A 213 -7.04 -1.99 8.89
N ASN A 214 -8.06 -2.16 8.05
CA ASN A 214 -8.46 -3.47 7.54
C ASN A 214 -7.42 -4.10 6.58
N LEU A 215 -6.57 -3.28 5.95
CA LEU A 215 -5.42 -3.72 5.13
C LEU A 215 -4.08 -3.75 5.89
N SER A 216 -4.15 -3.67 7.21
CA SER A 216 -3.00 -3.92 8.10
C SER A 216 -2.88 -5.41 8.44
N LEU A 217 -1.75 -5.84 8.98
CA LEU A 217 -1.49 -7.22 9.44
C LEU A 217 -1.71 -8.27 8.34
N LEU A 218 -1.37 -7.90 7.10
CA LEU A 218 -1.11 -8.81 5.99
C LEU A 218 -2.31 -9.70 5.59
N PRO A 219 -3.54 -9.19 5.43
CA PRO A 219 -4.76 -9.99 5.27
C PRO A 219 -4.74 -10.92 4.04
N TYR A 220 -3.88 -10.63 3.06
CA TYR A 220 -3.75 -11.38 1.80
C TYR A 220 -2.52 -12.28 1.72
N VAL A 221 -1.67 -12.29 2.75
CA VAL A 221 -0.51 -13.18 2.83
C VAL A 221 -0.96 -14.56 3.29
N SER A 222 -0.59 -15.59 2.52
CA SER A 222 -0.92 -16.99 2.83
C SER A 222 -0.02 -17.54 3.94
N MET A 223 -0.45 -18.61 4.62
CA MET A 223 0.38 -19.24 5.67
C MET A 223 1.73 -19.74 5.16
N SER A 224 1.82 -20.25 3.93
CA SER A 224 3.09 -20.65 3.33
C SER A 224 4.03 -19.46 3.10
N ASP A 225 3.48 -18.28 2.80
CA ASP A 225 4.30 -17.08 2.63
C ASP A 225 4.84 -16.54 3.96
N PHE A 226 4.21 -16.86 5.11
CA PHE A 226 4.75 -16.46 6.43
C PHE A 226 6.09 -17.14 6.75
N GLU A 227 6.36 -18.32 6.18
CA GLU A 227 7.66 -18.99 6.32
C GLU A 227 8.80 -18.19 5.68
N ASN A 228 8.48 -17.39 4.66
CA ASN A 228 9.41 -16.52 3.96
C ASN A 228 8.86 -15.08 3.89
N ILE A 229 8.44 -14.57 5.06
CA ILE A 229 7.71 -13.30 5.12
C ILE A 229 8.50 -12.11 4.59
N GLY A 230 9.84 -12.15 4.65
CA GLY A 230 10.66 -11.04 4.17
C GLY A 230 10.51 -10.78 2.68
N ASP A 231 10.36 -11.81 1.84
CA ASP A 231 10.07 -11.62 0.42
C ASP A 231 8.71 -10.94 0.19
N LYS A 232 7.69 -11.26 1.00
CA LYS A 232 6.40 -10.56 0.92
C LYS A 232 6.44 -9.14 1.43
N LEU A 233 7.14 -8.89 2.52
CA LEU A 233 7.31 -7.54 3.04
C LEU A 233 8.15 -6.67 2.11
N TYR A 234 9.06 -7.25 1.32
CA TYR A 234 9.82 -6.54 0.30
C TYR A 234 8.96 -6.07 -0.88
N GLU A 235 7.85 -6.77 -1.16
CA GLU A 235 6.86 -6.34 -2.17
C GLU A 235 6.00 -5.15 -1.68
N TYR A 236 6.06 -4.80 -0.39
CA TYR A 236 5.16 -3.83 0.24
C TYR A 236 5.89 -2.55 0.65
N ALA A 237 5.18 -1.43 0.57
CA ALA A 237 5.63 -0.14 1.05
C ALA A 237 4.48 0.61 1.73
N PRO A 238 4.76 1.48 2.71
CA PRO A 238 3.75 2.38 3.25
C PRO A 238 3.32 3.40 2.20
N VAL A 239 2.09 3.89 2.29
CA VAL A 239 1.63 5.02 1.45
C VAL A 239 2.32 6.33 1.85
N LEU A 240 2.65 6.46 3.14
CA LEU A 240 3.33 7.61 3.72
C LEU A 240 4.78 7.23 4.05
N GLY A 241 5.72 7.57 3.17
CA GLY A 241 7.13 7.20 3.28
C GLY A 241 7.49 6.05 2.32
N ASP A 242 8.72 5.57 2.40
CA ASP A 242 9.24 4.58 1.44
C ASP A 242 9.47 3.19 2.05
N ASP A 243 9.59 3.08 3.38
CA ASP A 243 9.89 1.82 4.07
C ASP A 243 9.26 1.81 5.47
N PHE A 244 8.59 0.70 5.84
CA PHE A 244 7.88 0.59 7.11
C PHE A 244 8.79 0.75 8.32
N THR A 245 9.96 0.10 8.32
CA THR A 245 10.89 0.14 9.45
C THR A 245 11.46 1.54 9.61
N ARG A 246 11.92 2.14 8.51
CA ARG A 246 12.47 3.49 8.53
C ARG A 246 11.43 4.52 8.97
N LEU A 247 10.19 4.39 8.50
CA LEU A 247 9.07 5.24 8.89
C LEU A 247 8.85 5.21 10.41
N GLY A 248 8.80 4.01 10.99
CA GLY A 248 8.66 3.84 12.44
C GLY A 248 9.82 4.49 13.20
N GLN A 249 11.07 4.23 12.79
CA GLN A 249 12.26 4.83 13.42
C GLN A 249 12.24 6.37 13.39
N MET A 250 11.72 6.98 12.31
CA MET A 250 11.62 8.43 12.17
C MET A 250 10.47 9.05 12.98
N ALA A 251 9.38 8.30 13.17
CA ALA A 251 8.20 8.76 13.87
C ALA A 251 8.37 8.77 15.40
N VAL A 252 9.13 7.82 15.95
CA VAL A 252 9.31 7.63 17.40
C VAL A 252 10.01 8.81 18.06
N ASN A 253 9.35 9.41 19.04
CA ASN A 253 9.92 10.33 20.03
C ASN A 253 10.01 9.65 21.41
N ASP A 254 10.37 10.38 22.45
CA ASP A 254 10.55 9.82 23.80
C ASP A 254 9.26 9.16 24.35
N VAL A 255 8.09 9.75 24.10
CA VAL A 255 6.80 9.20 24.54
C VAL A 255 6.49 7.89 23.81
N LEU A 256 6.63 7.88 22.49
CA LEU A 256 6.39 6.70 21.67
C LEU A 256 7.41 5.60 21.94
N ARG A 257 8.65 5.96 22.29
CA ARG A 257 9.71 5.01 22.60
C ARG A 257 9.31 4.09 23.75
N ASP A 258 8.66 4.62 24.78
CA ASP A 258 8.20 3.81 25.91
C ASP A 258 7.04 2.90 25.50
N ARG A 259 6.07 3.39 24.72
CA ARG A 259 4.97 2.56 24.21
C ARG A 259 5.44 1.44 23.27
N VAL A 260 6.43 1.72 22.41
CA VAL A 260 7.00 0.70 21.50
C VAL A 260 7.84 -0.33 22.26
N LYS A 261 8.46 0.01 23.41
CA LYS A 261 9.15 -0.99 24.23
C LYS A 261 8.20 -2.09 24.70
N ASP A 262 6.98 -1.72 25.09
CA ASP A 262 5.96 -2.68 25.51
C ASP A 262 5.55 -3.63 24.36
N MET A 263 5.73 -3.19 23.10
CA MET A 263 5.44 -4.01 21.93
C MET A 263 6.42 -5.16 21.71
N LYS A 264 7.57 -5.18 22.39
CA LYS A 264 8.56 -6.26 22.29
C LYS A 264 8.08 -7.59 22.87
N ASP A 265 7.20 -7.53 23.86
CA ASP A 265 6.61 -8.70 24.52
C ASP A 265 5.10 -8.79 24.24
N PHE A 266 4.60 -8.04 23.24
CA PHE A 266 3.18 -7.93 22.93
C PHE A 266 2.55 -9.26 22.50
N SER A 267 1.30 -9.49 22.87
CA SER A 267 0.51 -10.63 22.41
C SER A 267 -0.95 -10.24 22.29
N PHE A 268 -1.62 -10.69 21.23
CA PHE A 268 -3.01 -10.35 20.98
C PHE A 268 -3.95 -10.98 22.00
N THR A 269 -5.03 -10.30 22.37
CA THR A 269 -6.07 -10.89 23.20
C THR A 269 -6.81 -12.03 22.48
N PHE A 270 -7.05 -11.88 21.18
CA PHE A 270 -7.60 -12.93 20.32
C PHE A 270 -6.56 -14.02 20.04
N ARG A 271 -6.93 -15.28 20.27
CA ARG A 271 -6.02 -16.44 20.15
C ARG A 271 -6.26 -17.32 18.93
N GLY A 272 -7.09 -16.86 18.02
CA GLY A 272 -7.41 -17.56 16.78
C GLY A 272 -8.68 -18.39 16.84
N ASP A 273 -9.16 -18.75 15.66
CA ASP A 273 -10.28 -19.66 15.42
C ASP A 273 -10.05 -20.49 14.14
N ASP A 274 -11.09 -21.15 13.62
CA ASP A 274 -10.99 -21.99 12.42
C ASP A 274 -10.66 -21.20 11.13
N ILE A 275 -10.95 -19.89 11.10
CA ILE A 275 -10.72 -19.02 9.94
C ILE A 275 -9.38 -18.30 10.10
N PHE A 276 -9.18 -17.63 11.23
CA PHE A 276 -7.97 -16.92 11.56
C PHE A 276 -7.18 -17.73 12.59
N THR A 277 -6.34 -18.64 12.11
CA THR A 277 -5.76 -19.70 12.94
C THR A 277 -4.86 -19.17 14.07
N PRO A 278 -4.74 -19.90 15.20
CA PRO A 278 -3.78 -19.56 16.25
C PRO A 278 -2.34 -19.45 15.73
N GLU A 279 -1.98 -20.25 14.74
CA GLU A 279 -0.67 -20.20 14.07
C GLU A 279 -0.46 -18.84 13.38
N ARG A 280 -1.46 -18.33 12.65
CA ARG A 280 -1.42 -17.01 12.03
C ARG A 280 -1.25 -15.90 13.07
N VAL A 281 -1.98 -15.97 14.18
CA VAL A 281 -1.84 -15.03 15.30
C VAL A 281 -0.39 -15.02 15.82
N ASN A 282 0.18 -16.19 16.10
CA ASN A 282 1.56 -16.31 16.59
C ASN A 282 2.60 -15.76 15.59
N SER A 283 2.40 -16.01 14.29
CA SER A 283 3.27 -15.45 13.24
C SER A 283 3.21 -13.93 13.22
N LEU A 284 2.01 -13.34 13.31
CA LEU A 284 1.83 -11.89 13.38
C LEU A 284 2.44 -11.28 14.66
N GLU A 285 2.25 -11.91 15.82
CA GLU A 285 2.91 -11.47 17.05
C GLU A 285 4.44 -11.46 16.90
N THR A 286 5.01 -12.51 16.30
CA THR A 286 6.45 -12.60 16.05
C THR A 286 6.94 -11.46 15.16
N ILE A 287 6.19 -11.14 14.11
CA ILE A 287 6.49 -10.03 13.20
C ILE A 287 6.41 -8.68 13.93
N VAL A 288 5.34 -8.42 14.69
CA VAL A 288 5.14 -7.18 15.44
C VAL A 288 6.26 -6.97 16.47
N ARG A 289 6.62 -8.01 17.24
CA ARG A 289 7.70 -7.94 18.22
C ARG A 289 9.03 -7.62 17.55
N LYS A 290 9.36 -8.30 16.44
CA LYS A 290 10.59 -8.06 15.69
C LYS A 290 10.63 -6.65 15.10
N GLN A 291 9.50 -6.16 14.60
CA GLN A 291 9.37 -4.81 14.08
C GLN A 291 9.55 -3.76 15.19
N ALA A 292 8.96 -3.98 16.37
CA ALA A 292 9.16 -3.10 17.52
C ALA A 292 10.64 -3.01 17.94
N GLU A 293 11.37 -4.13 17.92
CA GLU A 293 12.81 -4.13 18.18
C GLU A 293 13.59 -3.31 17.16
N ALA A 294 13.26 -3.44 15.86
CA ALA A 294 13.91 -2.69 14.80
C ALA A 294 13.63 -1.19 14.87
N ILE A 295 12.39 -0.81 15.16
CA ILE A 295 11.98 0.59 15.38
C ILE A 295 12.78 1.23 16.52
N LEU A 296 13.12 0.47 17.56
CA LEU A 296 13.88 0.95 18.72
C LEU A 296 15.40 0.89 18.53
N SER A 297 15.88 0.25 17.46
CA SER A 297 17.30 0.08 17.18
C SER A 297 18.02 1.44 17.04
N PRO A 298 19.27 1.56 17.52
CA PRO A 298 20.11 2.72 17.22
C PRO A 298 20.61 2.74 15.78
N ASP A 299 20.63 1.59 15.11
CA ASP A 299 21.05 1.48 13.71
C ASP A 299 19.94 1.92 12.77
N VAL A 300 20.29 2.52 11.64
CA VAL A 300 19.32 2.84 10.58
C VAL A 300 18.99 1.55 9.84
N LEU A 301 17.76 1.08 10.00
CA LEU A 301 17.28 -0.18 9.43
C LEU A 301 16.14 0.08 8.44
N HIS A 302 16.09 -0.75 7.41
CA HIS A 302 14.98 -0.90 6.49
C HIS A 302 14.30 -2.26 6.70
N THR A 303 13.10 -2.43 6.17
CA THR A 303 12.29 -3.64 6.33
C THR A 303 13.03 -4.89 5.87
N LYS A 304 13.82 -4.81 4.79
CA LYS A 304 14.67 -5.91 4.30
C LYS A 304 15.79 -6.31 5.27
N ASP A 305 16.28 -5.37 6.10
CA ASP A 305 17.32 -5.64 7.08
C ASP A 305 16.76 -6.40 8.29
N VAL A 306 15.47 -6.20 8.57
CA VAL A 306 14.73 -6.84 9.67
C VAL A 306 14.16 -8.19 9.21
N PHE A 307 13.55 -8.23 8.04
CA PHE A 307 12.93 -9.42 7.47
C PHE A 307 13.68 -9.79 6.19
N PHE A 308 14.59 -10.76 6.31
CA PHE A 308 15.44 -11.21 5.21
C PHE A 308 14.59 -11.58 3.98
N SER A 309 14.96 -10.99 2.84
CA SER A 309 14.36 -11.25 1.53
C SER A 309 15.43 -11.75 0.57
N GLN A 310 15.23 -12.94 0.00
CA GLN A 310 16.08 -13.44 -1.08
C GLN A 310 15.83 -12.65 -2.38
N ASN A 311 14.60 -12.18 -2.60
CA ASN A 311 14.27 -11.32 -3.74
C ASN A 311 15.05 -10.00 -3.69
N ALA A 312 15.14 -9.36 -2.51
CA ALA A 312 15.95 -8.15 -2.33
C ALA A 312 17.43 -8.40 -2.67
N VAL A 313 17.99 -9.53 -2.21
CA VAL A 313 19.38 -9.92 -2.53
C VAL A 313 19.56 -10.10 -4.04
N ASN A 314 18.61 -10.77 -4.70
CA ASN A 314 18.68 -11.00 -6.15
C ASN A 314 18.57 -9.69 -6.94
N GLU A 315 17.71 -8.77 -6.52
CA GLU A 315 17.54 -7.46 -7.15
C GLU A 315 18.78 -6.58 -6.98
N GLU A 316 19.40 -6.56 -5.80
CA GLU A 316 20.67 -5.85 -5.58
C GLU A 316 21.79 -6.41 -6.46
N GLN A 317 21.90 -7.74 -6.58
CA GLN A 317 22.85 -8.38 -7.47
C GLN A 317 22.58 -8.01 -8.94
N PHE A 318 21.32 -7.99 -9.35
CA PHE A 318 20.93 -7.59 -10.70
C PHE A 318 21.28 -6.12 -10.98
N ASN A 319 20.96 -5.20 -10.08
CA ASN A 319 21.27 -3.77 -10.23
C ASN A 319 22.78 -3.49 -10.26
N ASP A 320 23.57 -4.24 -9.49
CA ASP A 320 25.03 -4.20 -9.57
C ASP A 320 25.54 -4.70 -10.94
N GLU A 321 24.97 -5.79 -11.46
CA GLU A 321 25.31 -6.28 -12.80
C GLU A 321 24.88 -5.33 -13.92
N VAL A 322 23.72 -4.67 -13.81
CA VAL A 322 23.30 -3.59 -14.71
C VAL A 322 24.31 -2.44 -14.67
N SER A 323 24.72 -2.01 -13.48
CA SER A 323 25.73 -0.94 -13.32
C SER A 323 27.07 -1.29 -13.96
N LYS A 324 27.49 -2.56 -13.87
CA LYS A 324 28.69 -3.05 -14.56
C LYS A 324 28.47 -3.17 -16.07
N ALA A 325 27.31 -3.63 -16.53
CA ALA A 325 26.97 -3.74 -17.95
C ALA A 325 26.98 -2.37 -18.63
N VAL A 326 26.46 -1.33 -18.00
CA VAL A 326 26.54 0.07 -18.47
C VAL A 326 27.99 0.51 -18.64
N LYS A 327 28.86 0.20 -17.68
CA LYS A 327 30.30 0.53 -17.79
C LYS A 327 30.97 -0.20 -18.96
N ARG A 328 30.71 -1.51 -19.11
CA ARG A 328 31.24 -2.30 -20.23
C ARG A 328 30.74 -1.78 -21.57
N PHE A 329 29.45 -1.45 -21.68
CA PHE A 329 28.84 -0.88 -22.88
C PHE A 329 29.54 0.41 -23.29
N ASN A 330 29.71 1.37 -22.36
CA ASN A 330 30.37 2.64 -22.66
C ASN A 330 31.83 2.45 -23.09
N LEU A 331 32.59 1.60 -22.38
CA LEU A 331 33.98 1.29 -22.77
C LEU A 331 34.06 0.62 -24.14
N PHE A 332 33.06 -0.19 -24.49
CA PHE A 332 33.00 -0.87 -25.78
C PHE A 332 32.60 0.09 -26.90
N ALA A 333 31.64 0.99 -26.66
CA ALA A 333 31.30 2.06 -27.59
C ALA A 333 32.54 2.92 -27.92
N ASP A 334 33.30 3.32 -26.90
CA ASP A 334 34.59 4.02 -27.10
C ASP A 334 35.57 3.18 -27.95
N ALA A 335 35.65 1.86 -27.72
CA ALA A 335 36.52 0.99 -28.50
C ALA A 335 36.08 0.87 -29.97
N VAL A 336 34.76 0.79 -30.21
CA VAL A 336 34.16 0.73 -31.55
C VAL A 336 34.39 2.03 -32.32
N GLU A 337 34.19 3.19 -31.69
CA GLU A 337 34.46 4.50 -32.32
C GLU A 337 35.92 4.67 -32.76
N ASN A 338 36.85 4.01 -32.05
CA ASN A 338 38.27 4.03 -32.36
C ASN A 338 38.74 2.85 -33.23
N ALA A 339 37.84 1.93 -33.59
CA ALA A 339 38.16 0.77 -34.43
C ALA A 339 38.10 1.13 -35.91
N ASP A 340 39.02 0.56 -36.71
CA ASP A 340 39.01 0.68 -38.17
C ASP A 340 38.03 -0.35 -38.75
N LEU A 341 36.74 0.00 -38.76
CA LEU A 341 35.65 -0.83 -39.26
C LEU A 341 35.37 -0.56 -40.74
N ASP A 342 35.05 -1.61 -41.50
CA ASP A 342 34.63 -1.51 -42.90
C ASP A 342 33.32 -0.71 -43.01
N GLU A 343 33.22 0.21 -43.98
CA GLU A 343 32.05 1.07 -44.21
C GLU A 343 30.75 0.27 -44.49
N ASN A 344 30.86 -0.99 -44.88
CA ASN A 344 29.71 -1.86 -45.13
C ASN A 344 29.08 -2.46 -43.86
N ILE A 345 29.69 -2.27 -42.69
CA ILE A 345 29.16 -2.77 -41.42
C ILE A 345 28.14 -1.78 -40.89
N LEU A 346 26.89 -2.21 -40.76
CA LEU A 346 25.87 -1.42 -40.09
C LEU A 346 25.93 -1.66 -38.59
N ILE A 347 25.84 -0.57 -37.83
CA ILE A 347 26.01 -0.59 -36.38
C ILE A 347 24.75 0.01 -35.75
N SER A 348 24.22 -0.66 -34.73
CA SER A 348 23.14 -0.12 -33.92
C SER A 348 23.31 -0.43 -32.44
N GLU A 349 22.74 0.44 -31.60
CA GLU A 349 22.74 0.33 -30.15
C GLU A 349 21.32 0.05 -29.66
N CYS A 350 21.18 -0.92 -28.75
CA CYS A 350 19.92 -1.23 -28.09
C CYS A 350 20.12 -1.12 -26.57
N VAL A 351 19.58 -0.04 -25.99
CA VAL A 351 19.73 0.29 -24.56
C VAL A 351 18.35 0.47 -23.91
N SER A 352 18.08 -0.30 -22.87
CA SER A 352 16.90 -0.21 -22.00
C SER A 352 17.31 -0.44 -20.54
N SER A 353 16.33 -0.55 -19.64
CA SER A 353 16.58 -0.88 -18.22
C SER A 353 17.19 -2.27 -18.01
N ASP A 354 17.02 -3.18 -18.96
CA ASP A 354 17.40 -4.60 -18.87
C ASP A 354 18.15 -5.11 -20.10
N THR A 355 18.49 -4.22 -21.04
CA THR A 355 19.18 -4.56 -22.28
C THR A 355 20.28 -3.53 -22.52
N PHE A 356 21.51 -4.01 -22.72
CA PHE A 356 22.66 -3.22 -23.12
C PHE A 356 23.34 -4.02 -24.22
N GLN A 357 23.08 -3.64 -25.47
CA GLN A 357 23.52 -4.40 -26.64
C GLN A 357 24.10 -3.51 -27.72
N TYR A 358 25.14 -4.03 -28.36
CA TYR A 358 25.72 -3.49 -29.59
C TYR A 358 25.50 -4.50 -30.71
N ILE A 359 24.96 -4.06 -31.84
CA ILE A 359 24.56 -4.92 -32.94
C ILE A 359 25.36 -4.52 -34.19
N PHE A 360 26.00 -5.50 -34.82
CA PHE A 360 26.75 -5.33 -36.06
C PHE A 360 26.12 -6.19 -37.15
N GLU A 361 25.73 -5.61 -38.28
CA GLU A 361 25.18 -6.34 -39.41
C GLU A 361 26.16 -6.34 -40.59
N LEU A 362 26.41 -7.52 -41.15
CA LEU A 362 27.26 -7.72 -42.33
C LEU A 362 26.86 -8.98 -43.09
N ASN A 363 26.74 -8.91 -44.42
CA ASN A 363 26.48 -10.06 -45.32
C ASN A 363 25.33 -10.98 -44.87
N SER A 364 24.22 -10.41 -44.38
CA SER A 364 23.05 -11.15 -43.86
C SER A 364 23.25 -11.84 -42.50
N TYR A 365 24.31 -11.48 -41.77
CA TYR A 365 24.54 -11.90 -40.39
C TYR A 365 24.42 -10.71 -39.45
N GLU A 366 23.91 -10.97 -38.26
CA GLU A 366 23.85 -10.05 -37.13
C GLU A 366 24.74 -10.58 -36.01
N LEU A 367 25.65 -9.75 -35.50
CA LEU A 367 26.47 -10.03 -34.34
C LEU A 367 26.04 -9.12 -33.20
N THR A 368 25.45 -9.70 -32.17
CA THR A 368 24.91 -9.00 -31.01
C THR A 368 25.81 -9.22 -29.80
N VAL A 369 26.44 -8.14 -29.33
CA VAL A 369 27.23 -8.09 -28.10
C VAL A 369 26.30 -7.74 -26.94
N ASP A 370 25.99 -8.72 -26.08
CA ASP A 370 25.12 -8.53 -24.91
C ASP A 370 25.97 -8.34 -23.65
N PHE A 371 26.02 -7.11 -23.14
CA PHE A 371 26.86 -6.76 -21.99
C PHE A 371 26.28 -7.22 -20.65
N LEU A 372 24.98 -7.52 -20.60
CA LEU A 372 24.32 -8.01 -19.39
C LEU A 372 24.50 -9.53 -19.27
N LYS A 373 24.28 -10.27 -20.37
CA LYS A 373 24.50 -11.74 -20.45
C LYS A 373 25.96 -12.11 -20.67
N ARG A 374 26.82 -11.13 -20.95
CA ARG A 374 28.25 -11.28 -21.20
C ARG A 374 28.57 -12.27 -22.32
N LYS A 375 27.88 -12.14 -23.45
CA LYS A 375 28.08 -13.03 -24.60
C LYS A 375 27.92 -12.30 -25.92
N ILE A 376 28.54 -12.87 -26.94
CA ILE A 376 28.33 -12.48 -28.34
C ILE A 376 27.45 -13.55 -28.96
N ILE A 377 26.35 -13.13 -29.57
CA ILE A 377 25.40 -13.99 -30.29
C ILE A 377 25.57 -13.68 -31.78
N ILE A 378 25.54 -14.71 -32.61
CA ILE A 378 25.59 -14.54 -34.06
C ILE A 378 24.35 -15.18 -34.66
N THR A 379 23.61 -14.44 -35.47
CA THR A 379 22.39 -14.91 -36.13
C THR A 379 22.44 -14.69 -37.63
N ASP A 380 21.86 -15.61 -38.39
CA ASP A 380 21.64 -15.45 -39.85
C ASP A 380 20.32 -14.71 -40.15
N ASP A 381 20.04 -14.46 -41.43
CA ASP A 381 18.80 -13.83 -41.93
C ASP A 381 17.52 -14.63 -41.65
N ARG A 382 17.66 -15.87 -41.17
CA ARG A 382 16.57 -16.76 -40.75
C ARG A 382 16.46 -16.86 -39.24
N MET A 383 17.21 -16.05 -38.49
CA MET A 383 17.25 -16.01 -37.02
C MET A 383 17.79 -17.30 -36.39
N ASN A 384 18.58 -18.10 -37.11
CA ASN A 384 19.28 -19.23 -36.53
C ASN A 384 20.55 -18.74 -35.82
N GLU A 385 20.79 -19.20 -34.59
CA GLU A 385 22.08 -18.98 -33.92
C GLU A 385 23.17 -19.78 -34.65
N ILE A 386 24.26 -19.09 -35.03
CA ILE A 386 25.38 -19.64 -35.78
C ILE A 386 26.61 -19.71 -34.87
N THR A 387 27.37 -20.80 -34.99
CA THR A 387 28.62 -20.94 -34.24
C THR A 387 29.79 -20.26 -34.97
N PRO A 388 30.79 -19.71 -34.26
CA PRO A 388 31.97 -19.11 -34.91
C PRO A 388 32.71 -20.07 -35.85
N ASP A 389 32.73 -21.37 -35.53
CA ASP A 389 33.40 -22.40 -36.33
C ASP A 389 32.73 -22.59 -37.71
N GLU A 390 31.40 -22.41 -37.79
CA GLU A 390 30.66 -22.48 -39.05
C GLU A 390 31.01 -21.28 -39.96
N LEU A 391 31.13 -20.08 -39.39
CA LEU A 391 31.49 -18.85 -40.11
C LEU A 391 32.89 -18.91 -40.70
N GLN A 392 33.84 -19.53 -39.99
CA GLN A 392 35.23 -19.66 -40.47
C GLN A 392 35.29 -20.34 -41.86
N ILE A 393 34.34 -21.24 -42.13
CA ILE A 393 34.28 -22.01 -43.37
C ILE A 393 33.36 -21.33 -44.39
N SER A 394 32.18 -20.85 -43.96
CA SER A 394 31.18 -20.32 -44.88
C SER A 394 31.37 -18.84 -45.24
N GLU A 395 31.76 -18.00 -44.27
CA GLU A 395 31.78 -16.53 -44.37
C GLU A 395 32.99 -15.92 -43.64
N PRO A 396 34.20 -16.01 -44.21
CA PRO A 396 35.44 -15.58 -43.55
C PRO A 396 35.46 -14.11 -43.11
N VAL A 397 34.79 -13.23 -43.85
CA VAL A 397 34.74 -11.79 -43.53
C VAL A 397 33.92 -11.53 -42.25
N VAL A 398 32.81 -12.26 -42.07
CA VAL A 398 31.98 -12.20 -40.87
C VAL A 398 32.73 -12.80 -39.68
N TYR A 399 33.50 -13.87 -39.91
CA TYR A 399 34.39 -14.46 -38.90
C TYR A 399 35.49 -13.49 -38.44
N ASP A 400 36.09 -12.72 -39.34
CA ASP A 400 37.10 -11.71 -38.99
C ASP A 400 36.49 -10.58 -38.15
N LEU A 401 35.28 -10.11 -38.51
CA LEU A 401 34.51 -9.16 -37.71
C LEU A 401 34.22 -9.71 -36.31
N TYR A 402 33.77 -10.96 -36.21
CA TYR A 402 33.55 -11.63 -34.93
C TYR A 402 34.81 -11.64 -34.06
N ASN A 403 35.98 -11.98 -34.61
CA ASN A 403 37.23 -12.04 -33.85
C ASN A 403 37.67 -10.66 -33.33
N MET A 404 37.47 -9.61 -34.15
CA MET A 404 37.74 -8.24 -33.74
C MET A 404 36.82 -7.81 -32.59
N ILE A 405 35.51 -8.05 -32.71
CA ILE A 405 34.53 -7.79 -31.66
C ILE A 405 34.85 -8.58 -30.40
N LEU A 406 35.17 -9.87 -30.52
CA LEU A 406 35.55 -10.73 -29.41
C LEU A 406 36.80 -10.20 -28.69
N SER A 407 37.78 -9.67 -29.43
CA SER A 407 38.98 -9.07 -28.84
C SER A 407 38.64 -7.81 -28.04
N MET A 408 37.84 -6.90 -28.60
CA MET A 408 37.37 -5.70 -27.91
C MET A 408 36.57 -6.06 -26.66
N PHE A 409 35.62 -6.98 -26.80
CA PHE A 409 34.76 -7.45 -25.72
C PHE A 409 35.56 -8.12 -24.59
N SER A 410 36.50 -9.00 -24.93
CA SER A 410 37.33 -9.72 -23.94
C SER A 410 38.29 -8.81 -23.16
N ASN A 411 38.68 -7.67 -23.73
CA ASN A 411 39.52 -6.69 -23.03
C ASN A 411 38.72 -5.90 -21.99
N ILE A 412 37.42 -5.71 -22.23
CA ILE A 412 36.53 -4.91 -21.41
C ILE A 412 35.83 -5.76 -20.35
N ASP A 413 35.48 -7.01 -20.65
CA ASP A 413 34.81 -7.94 -19.72
C ASP A 413 35.68 -8.36 -18.51
N ARG A 414 36.96 -7.96 -18.51
CA ARG A 414 37.86 -8.10 -17.35
C ARG A 414 37.68 -7.03 -16.27
N TYR A 415 36.89 -5.99 -16.54
CA TYR A 415 36.54 -4.88 -15.64
C TYR A 415 35.07 -4.98 -15.23
#